data_AF-A0A8E2AUR3-F1
#
_entry.id   AF-A0A8E2AUR3-F1
#
_cell.length_a   1.000
_cell.length_b   1.000
_cell.length_c   1.000
_cell.angle_alpha   90.00
_cell.angle_beta   90.00
_cell.angle_gamma   90.00
#
_symmetry.space_group_name_H-M   'P 1'
#
loop_
_entity.id
_entity.type
_entity.pdbx_description
1 polymer ?
#
loop_
_entity_poly.entity_id
_entity_poly.type
_entity_poly.pdbx_seq_one_letter_code
_entity_poly.pdbx_strand_id
1 'polypeptide(L)'
;MSSNGFWKEPTKYTSTLDQIKLFCTIAPAPTFFDLNLLDGDFTKSVLNLKAIQLSMVLHQDFEHLKGLLIGSNHNSYRVWIRHKLFKLIGAKNDDLGPEFKIENWLCTNSGAQEAICDMFQTHCVIPIPAYDKNDKLISSSKYCTILPSATIEAHFLLIHYIIKNKVTDGYNAFVLTLYAMHIIKPASLVVPSTPRKRKVSSMSPITLPVKKRCLQSSSPSPSKK
;
A
#
# COMPACT_ATOMS: atom_id res chain seq x y z
N MET A 1 -5.92 -1.74 -3.16
CA MET A 1 -6.05 -3.22 -3.01
C MET A 1 -7.12 -3.50 -1.97
N SER A 2 -7.91 -4.56 -2.13
CA SER A 2 -8.79 -5.02 -1.05
C SER A 2 -7.96 -5.70 0.04
N SER A 3 -8.25 -5.40 1.29
CA SER A 3 -7.59 -5.94 2.50
C SER A 3 -7.70 -7.47 2.62
N ASN A 4 -8.66 -8.10 1.95
CA ASN A 4 -8.88 -9.55 1.94
C ASN A 4 -8.39 -10.26 0.67
N GLY A 5 -7.63 -9.58 -0.20
CA GLY A 5 -7.12 -10.18 -1.44
C GLY A 5 -8.21 -10.70 -2.39
N PHE A 6 -9.45 -10.20 -2.26
CA PHE A 6 -10.64 -10.68 -2.98
C PHE A 6 -11.03 -12.14 -2.72
N TRP A 7 -10.54 -12.75 -1.64
CA TRP A 7 -11.00 -14.08 -1.25
C TRP A 7 -12.46 -14.05 -0.84
N LYS A 8 -13.17 -15.12 -1.18
CA LYS A 8 -14.61 -15.23 -0.95
C LYS A 8 -14.98 -16.50 -0.20
N GLU A 9 -14.39 -17.61 -0.61
CA GLU A 9 -14.68 -18.94 -0.11
C GLU A 9 -13.45 -19.83 -0.35
N PRO A 10 -13.36 -20.99 0.33
CA PRO A 10 -12.31 -21.97 0.09
C PRO A 10 -12.22 -22.37 -1.39
N THR A 11 -11.01 -22.31 -1.95
CA THR A 11 -10.74 -22.77 -3.32
C THR A 11 -9.73 -23.91 -3.31
N LYS A 12 -9.57 -24.60 -4.45
CA LYS A 12 -8.54 -25.64 -4.62
C LYS A 12 -7.11 -25.16 -4.32
N TYR A 13 -6.83 -23.87 -4.50
CA TYR A 13 -5.48 -23.30 -4.35
C TYR A 13 -5.29 -22.53 -3.04
N THR A 14 -6.37 -22.03 -2.46
CA THR A 14 -6.39 -21.23 -1.24
C THR A 14 -7.57 -21.70 -0.41
N SER A 15 -7.34 -22.73 0.41
CA SER A 15 -8.39 -23.39 1.20
C SER A 15 -8.88 -22.50 2.34
N THR A 16 -7.98 -21.67 2.88
CA THR A 16 -8.21 -20.85 4.06
C THR A 16 -7.72 -19.42 3.82
N LEU A 17 -8.34 -18.46 4.51
CA LEU A 17 -8.04 -17.04 4.35
C LEU A 17 -6.59 -16.70 4.73
N ASP A 18 -6.00 -17.39 5.70
CA ASP A 18 -4.61 -17.17 6.15
C ASP A 18 -3.56 -17.46 5.07
N GLN A 19 -3.90 -18.28 4.08
CA GLN A 19 -3.03 -18.64 2.96
C GLN A 19 -2.96 -17.56 1.88
N ILE A 20 -3.83 -16.54 1.95
CA ILE A 20 -3.86 -15.45 0.99
C ILE A 20 -2.55 -14.68 1.04
N LYS A 21 -2.06 -14.37 -0.16
CA LYS A 21 -0.91 -13.51 -0.36
C LYS A 21 -1.39 -12.28 -1.09
N LEU A 22 -1.20 -11.12 -0.49
CA LEU A 22 -1.50 -9.85 -1.14
C LEU A 22 -0.40 -9.56 -2.15
N PHE A 23 -0.77 -9.13 -3.35
CA PHE A 23 0.17 -8.77 -4.42
C PHE A 23 0.18 -7.27 -4.67
N CYS A 24 1.34 -6.63 -4.57
CA CYS A 24 1.56 -5.29 -5.08
C CYS A 24 2.34 -5.33 -6.40
N THR A 25 2.20 -4.27 -7.18
CA THR A 25 2.99 -4.08 -8.40
C THR A 25 3.97 -2.94 -8.17
N ILE A 26 5.24 -3.18 -8.46
CA ILE A 26 6.26 -2.13 -8.50
C ILE A 26 6.47 -1.69 -9.94
N ALA A 27 6.56 -0.38 -10.11
CA ALA A 27 6.80 0.29 -11.38
C ALA A 27 7.97 1.28 -11.18
N PRO A 28 8.60 1.77 -12.27
CA PRO A 28 9.62 2.79 -12.18
C PRO A 28 9.11 4.00 -11.39
N ALA A 29 9.99 4.60 -10.59
CA ALA A 29 9.70 5.89 -9.97
C ALA A 29 9.44 6.94 -11.07
N PRO A 30 8.52 7.89 -10.86
CA PRO A 30 8.39 9.03 -11.76
C PRO A 30 9.74 9.74 -11.92
N THR A 31 10.04 10.22 -13.12
CA THR A 31 11.26 11.00 -13.36
C THR A 31 11.17 12.29 -12.53
N PHE A 32 11.99 12.39 -11.49
CA PHE A 32 12.12 13.58 -10.67
C PHE A 32 13.56 14.10 -10.81
N PHE A 33 13.71 15.42 -10.98
CA PHE A 33 15.03 16.05 -11.08
C PHE A 33 15.99 15.67 -9.94
N ASP A 34 15.46 15.47 -8.73
CA ASP A 34 16.27 15.13 -7.55
C ASP A 34 16.62 13.65 -7.42
N LEU A 35 16.02 12.76 -8.24
CA LEU A 35 16.28 11.32 -8.24
C LEU A 35 16.99 10.84 -9.51
N ASN A 36 17.63 11.75 -10.25
CA ASN A 36 18.39 11.41 -11.46
C ASN A 36 19.47 10.33 -11.21
N LEU A 37 19.97 10.20 -9.98
CA LEU A 37 20.94 9.16 -9.61
C LEU A 37 20.34 7.74 -9.67
N LEU A 38 19.03 7.61 -9.45
CA LEU A 38 18.28 6.35 -9.50
C LEU A 38 17.69 6.09 -10.89
N ASP A 39 17.97 6.96 -11.86
CA ASP A 39 17.47 6.79 -13.20
C ASP A 39 18.04 5.51 -13.83
N GLY A 40 17.15 4.71 -14.39
CA GLY A 40 17.48 3.39 -14.93
C GLY A 40 17.76 2.29 -13.90
N ASP A 41 17.83 2.56 -12.59
CA ASP A 41 18.11 1.50 -11.60
C ASP A 41 16.97 0.48 -11.50
N PHE A 42 15.73 0.91 -11.66
CA PHE A 42 14.61 -0.01 -11.80
C PHE A 42 14.78 -0.91 -13.04
N THR A 43 15.14 -0.33 -14.18
CA THR A 43 15.37 -1.08 -15.43
C THR A 43 16.50 -2.09 -15.27
N LYS A 44 17.63 -1.68 -14.69
CA LYS A 44 18.76 -2.58 -14.37
C LYS A 44 18.32 -3.69 -13.42
N SER A 45 17.56 -3.38 -12.37
CA SER A 45 17.05 -4.36 -11.42
C SER A 45 16.16 -5.41 -12.10
N VAL A 46 15.28 -4.96 -13.01
CA VAL A 46 14.46 -5.87 -13.82
C VAL A 46 15.30 -6.74 -14.75
N LEU A 47 16.33 -6.17 -15.40
CA LEU A 47 17.25 -6.92 -16.26
C LEU A 47 18.05 -7.95 -15.45
N ASN A 48 18.52 -7.59 -14.25
CA ASN A 48 19.21 -8.51 -13.35
C ASN A 48 18.28 -9.65 -12.90
N LEU A 49 17.03 -9.34 -12.57
CA LEU A 49 16.02 -10.35 -12.26
C LEU A 49 15.81 -11.32 -13.44
N LYS A 50 15.70 -10.81 -14.67
CA LYS A 50 15.63 -11.66 -15.88
C LYS A 50 16.87 -12.53 -16.04
N ALA A 51 18.05 -11.95 -15.86
CA ALA A 51 19.32 -12.67 -16.00
C ALA A 51 19.40 -13.81 -14.98
N ILE A 52 19.00 -13.58 -13.73
CA ILE A 52 18.92 -14.62 -12.69
C ILE A 52 17.96 -15.73 -13.12
N GLN A 53 16.76 -15.39 -13.60
CA GLN A 53 15.80 -16.39 -14.08
C GLN A 53 16.37 -17.25 -15.21
N LEU A 54 17.01 -16.64 -16.20
CA LEU A 54 17.61 -17.36 -17.33
C LEU A 54 18.77 -18.23 -16.87
N SER A 55 19.64 -17.74 -16.00
CA SER A 55 20.77 -18.51 -15.48
C SER A 55 20.34 -19.73 -14.68
N MET A 56 19.26 -19.64 -13.90
CA MET A 56 18.73 -20.77 -13.12
C MET A 56 18.02 -21.82 -13.99
N VAL A 57 17.49 -21.41 -15.15
CA VAL A 57 16.89 -22.35 -16.13
C VAL A 57 17.95 -23.11 -16.89
N LEU A 58 19.08 -22.48 -17.26
CA LEU A 58 20.14 -23.15 -18.04
C LEU A 58 20.74 -24.38 -17.34
N HIS A 59 20.54 -24.53 -16.04
CA HIS A 59 21.00 -25.70 -15.28
C HIS A 59 19.98 -26.84 -15.19
N GLN A 60 18.77 -26.70 -15.77
CA GLN A 60 17.67 -27.67 -15.59
C GLN A 60 16.82 -27.83 -16.86
N ASP A 61 16.42 -29.06 -17.17
CA ASP A 61 15.68 -29.46 -18.39
C ASP A 61 14.21 -28.96 -18.47
N PHE A 62 13.84 -27.90 -17.75
CA PHE A 62 12.47 -27.37 -17.75
C PHE A 62 12.39 -26.07 -18.57
N GLU A 63 11.70 -26.13 -19.72
CA GLU A 63 11.55 -24.98 -20.62
C GLU A 63 10.56 -23.92 -20.10
N HIS A 64 9.65 -24.29 -19.19
CA HIS A 64 8.55 -23.43 -18.77
C HIS A 64 8.89 -22.55 -17.55
N LEU A 65 8.85 -21.23 -17.75
CA LEU A 65 9.04 -20.19 -16.75
C LEU A 65 7.72 -19.56 -16.29
N LYS A 66 7.51 -19.45 -14.97
CA LYS A 66 6.37 -18.72 -14.37
C LYS A 66 6.81 -17.75 -13.26
N GLY A 67 6.09 -16.63 -13.12
CA GLY A 67 5.91 -15.97 -11.82
C GLY A 67 6.63 -14.66 -11.51
N LEU A 68 7.44 -14.07 -12.39
CA LEU A 68 8.24 -12.89 -12.02
C LEU A 68 7.90 -11.58 -12.73
N LEU A 69 7.66 -11.61 -14.03
CA LEU A 69 7.56 -10.39 -14.85
C LEU A 69 6.29 -10.45 -15.68
N ILE A 70 5.46 -9.42 -15.54
CA ILE A 70 4.38 -9.19 -16.47
C ILE A 70 4.82 -8.07 -17.40
N GLY A 71 5.11 -8.44 -18.64
CA GLY A 71 5.12 -7.47 -19.73
C GLY A 71 3.67 -7.09 -20.01
N SER A 72 3.24 -5.89 -19.60
CA SER A 72 2.11 -5.28 -20.27
C SER A 72 2.64 -4.51 -21.47
N ASN A 73 1.91 -4.56 -22.58
CA ASN A 73 2.15 -3.83 -23.83
C ASN A 73 2.86 -2.48 -23.61
N HIS A 74 3.85 -2.19 -24.46
CA HIS A 74 4.70 -0.99 -24.45
C HIS A 74 5.69 -0.91 -23.27
N ASN A 75 6.77 -1.69 -23.36
CA ASN A 75 8.08 -1.46 -22.69
C ASN A 75 8.09 -1.16 -21.18
N SER A 76 6.97 -1.35 -20.47
CA SER A 76 6.82 -1.05 -19.06
C SER A 76 6.79 -2.35 -18.28
N TYR A 77 7.93 -2.67 -17.66
CA TYR A 77 8.04 -3.82 -16.79
C TYR A 77 7.30 -3.56 -15.49
N ARG A 78 6.41 -4.48 -15.13
CA ARG A 78 5.73 -4.52 -13.84
C ARG A 78 6.19 -5.74 -13.09
N VAL A 79 6.67 -5.52 -11.87
CA VAL A 79 7.15 -6.58 -10.99
C VAL A 79 6.07 -6.89 -9.97
N TRP A 80 5.63 -8.14 -9.93
CA TRP A 80 4.65 -8.61 -8.95
C TRP A 80 5.36 -9.10 -7.69
N ILE A 81 5.05 -8.48 -6.56
CA ILE A 81 5.62 -8.88 -5.28
C ILE A 81 4.48 -9.24 -4.33
N ARG A 82 4.63 -10.38 -3.65
CA ARG A 82 3.64 -10.87 -2.71
C ARG A 82 4.05 -10.60 -1.27
N HIS A 83 3.07 -10.51 -0.38
CA HIS A 83 3.29 -10.47 1.06
C HIS A 83 2.29 -11.40 1.76
N LYS A 84 2.76 -12.12 2.80
CA LYS A 84 1.91 -12.98 3.62
C LYS A 84 1.27 -12.12 4.71
N LEU A 85 -0.06 -12.03 4.69
CA LEU A 85 -0.78 -11.11 5.56
C LEU A 85 -0.97 -11.63 6.98
N PHE A 86 -1.10 -12.95 7.17
CA PHE A 86 -1.43 -13.56 8.46
C PHE A 86 -0.33 -14.53 8.92
N LYS A 87 -0.08 -14.57 10.24
CA LYS A 87 0.72 -15.63 10.91
C LYS A 87 -0.04 -16.19 12.10
N LEU A 88 0.30 -17.41 12.49
CA LEU A 88 -0.21 -18.04 13.70
C LEU A 88 0.35 -17.33 14.95
N ILE A 89 -0.51 -17.14 15.95
CA ILE A 89 -0.16 -16.66 17.28
C ILE A 89 0.63 -17.78 17.98
N GLY A 90 1.88 -17.51 18.36
CA GLY A 90 2.75 -18.50 19.01
C GLY A 90 4.23 -18.30 18.71
N ALA A 91 4.55 -17.68 17.57
CA ALA A 91 5.90 -17.24 17.23
C ALA A 91 6.08 -15.79 17.70
N LYS A 92 6.42 -15.58 18.98
CA LYS A 92 6.74 -14.28 19.63
C LYS A 92 5.86 -13.11 19.14
N ASN A 93 4.83 -12.79 19.91
CA ASN A 93 3.99 -11.64 19.60
C ASN A 93 4.76 -10.34 19.83
N ASP A 94 5.20 -9.72 18.76
CA ASP A 94 5.43 -8.28 18.75
C ASP A 94 4.04 -7.63 18.90
N ASP A 95 3.83 -6.89 19.98
CA ASP A 95 2.60 -6.10 20.15
C ASP A 95 2.63 -4.95 19.14
N LEU A 96 1.99 -5.17 18.00
CA LEU A 96 1.93 -4.21 16.90
C LEU A 96 0.89 -3.11 17.14
N GLY A 97 0.14 -3.17 18.24
CA GLY A 97 -0.93 -2.24 18.55
C GLY A 97 -2.33 -2.71 18.09
N PRO A 98 -3.38 -2.03 18.57
CA PRO A 98 -4.76 -2.43 18.35
C PRO A 98 -5.19 -2.37 16.87
N GLU A 99 -4.56 -1.52 16.05
CA GLU A 99 -4.86 -1.42 14.61
C GLU A 99 -4.54 -2.70 13.81
N PHE A 100 -3.69 -3.58 14.36
CA PHE A 100 -3.30 -4.85 13.77
C PHE A 100 -3.99 -6.06 14.32
N LYS A 101 -4.90 -5.83 15.26
CA LYS A 101 -5.78 -6.90 15.65
C LYS A 101 -6.66 -7.26 14.47
N ILE A 102 -6.75 -8.56 14.26
CA ILE A 102 -7.53 -9.14 13.17
C ILE A 102 -9.02 -8.77 13.27
N GLU A 103 -9.51 -8.43 14.47
CA GLU A 103 -10.88 -7.91 14.67
C GLU A 103 -11.16 -6.60 13.93
N ASN A 104 -10.14 -5.75 13.75
CA ASN A 104 -10.26 -4.46 13.07
C ASN A 104 -10.03 -4.58 11.55
N TRP A 105 -9.80 -5.79 11.04
CA TRP A 105 -9.46 -5.99 9.64
C TRP A 105 -10.70 -5.89 8.75
N LEU A 106 -10.72 -4.89 7.87
CA LEU A 106 -11.86 -4.65 7.00
C LEU A 106 -12.03 -5.80 6.00
N CYS A 107 -13.22 -6.40 5.97
CA CYS A 107 -13.66 -7.31 4.92
C CYS A 107 -14.95 -6.81 4.30
N THR A 108 -14.98 -6.77 2.97
CA THR A 108 -16.17 -6.38 2.21
C THR A 108 -17.08 -7.56 1.85
N ASN A 109 -16.60 -8.79 2.04
CA ASN A 109 -17.29 -10.02 1.70
C ASN A 109 -17.68 -10.80 2.96
N SER A 110 -18.91 -11.29 3.03
CA SER A 110 -19.43 -12.11 4.13
C SER A 110 -18.60 -13.38 4.38
N GLY A 111 -18.21 -14.12 3.33
CA GLY A 111 -17.42 -15.34 3.52
C GLY A 111 -16.03 -15.05 4.09
N ALA A 112 -15.40 -13.97 3.63
CA ALA A 112 -14.13 -13.51 4.20
C ALA A 112 -14.28 -13.05 5.66
N GLN A 113 -15.41 -12.41 6.00
CA GLN A 113 -15.69 -11.97 7.35
C GLN A 113 -15.87 -13.14 8.32
N GLU A 114 -16.58 -14.20 7.91
CA GLU A 114 -16.73 -15.43 8.69
C GLU A 114 -15.37 -16.09 8.95
N ALA A 115 -14.55 -16.25 7.90
CA ALA A 115 -13.20 -16.80 8.05
C ALA A 115 -12.29 -15.94 8.95
N ILE A 116 -12.47 -14.61 8.96
CA ILE A 116 -11.77 -13.72 9.88
C ILE A 116 -12.18 -13.99 11.33
N CYS A 117 -13.48 -14.18 11.61
CA CYS A 117 -13.96 -14.50 12.95
C CYS A 117 -13.32 -15.79 13.49
N ASP A 118 -13.19 -16.82 12.66
CA ASP A 118 -12.52 -18.09 13.03
C ASP A 118 -11.02 -17.89 13.34
N MET A 119 -10.41 -16.88 12.74
CA MET A 119 -8.99 -16.58 12.88
C MET A 119 -8.66 -15.70 14.10
N PHE A 120 -9.65 -15.12 14.79
CA PHE A 120 -9.45 -14.17 15.90
C PHE A 120 -8.50 -14.66 17.00
N GLN A 121 -8.60 -15.94 17.35
CA GLN A 121 -7.82 -16.50 18.45
C GLN A 121 -6.51 -17.16 18.00
N THR A 122 -6.38 -17.41 16.69
CA THR A 122 -5.30 -18.26 16.15
C THR A 122 -4.29 -17.47 15.33
N HIS A 123 -4.68 -16.32 14.76
CA HIS A 123 -3.83 -15.57 13.84
C HIS A 123 -3.71 -14.10 14.21
N CYS A 124 -2.59 -13.50 13.81
CA CYS A 124 -2.39 -12.05 13.82
C CYS A 124 -1.96 -11.54 12.45
N VAL A 125 -2.19 -10.25 12.22
CA VAL A 125 -1.81 -9.56 10.99
C VAL A 125 -0.32 -9.23 11.03
N ILE A 126 0.36 -9.43 9.91
CA ILE A 126 1.75 -9.04 9.69
C ILE A 126 1.74 -7.80 8.78
N PRO A 127 2.04 -6.60 9.29
CA PRO A 127 2.34 -5.47 8.42
C PRO A 127 3.67 -5.68 7.72
N ILE A 128 3.77 -5.14 6.51
CA ILE A 128 5.07 -4.97 5.84
C ILE A 128 5.82 -3.86 6.58
N PRO A 129 6.99 -4.13 7.19
CA PRO A 129 7.81 -3.09 7.80
C PRO A 129 8.10 -1.98 6.79
N ALA A 130 7.82 -0.74 7.17
CA ALA A 130 8.13 0.44 6.38
C ALA A 130 8.99 1.39 7.21
N TYR A 131 10.07 1.88 6.62
CA TYR A 131 11.02 2.78 7.25
C TYR A 131 10.97 4.15 6.57
N ASP A 132 11.06 5.21 7.36
CA ASP A 132 11.20 6.56 6.82
C ASP A 132 12.63 6.82 6.32
N LYS A 133 12.87 8.01 5.76
CA LYS A 133 14.18 8.42 5.22
C LYS A 133 15.34 8.43 6.23
N ASN A 134 15.06 8.27 7.53
CA ASN A 134 16.05 8.25 8.60
C ASN A 134 16.13 6.84 9.23
N ASP A 135 15.74 5.80 8.48
CA ASP A 135 15.68 4.40 8.94
C ASP A 135 14.78 4.17 10.16
N LYS A 136 13.82 5.07 10.42
CA LYS A 136 12.90 4.92 11.55
C LYS A 136 11.68 4.14 11.11
N LEU A 137 11.34 3.10 11.87
CA LEU A 137 10.12 2.32 11.65
C LEU A 137 8.88 3.23 11.70
N ILE A 138 8.12 3.21 10.61
CA ILE A 138 6.86 3.93 10.49
C ILE A 138 5.78 3.10 11.16
N SER A 139 5.15 3.69 12.18
CA SER A 139 3.92 3.14 12.78
C SER A 139 2.89 2.91 11.69
N SER A 140 2.36 1.71 11.59
CA SER A 140 1.59 1.39 10.41
C SER A 140 0.19 1.98 10.37
N SER A 141 -0.33 2.45 11.50
CA SER A 141 -1.45 3.41 11.56
C SER A 141 -1.23 4.64 10.66
N LYS A 142 0.02 4.96 10.31
CA LYS A 142 0.38 6.06 9.39
C LYS A 142 0.56 5.63 7.94
N TYR A 143 0.51 4.34 7.59
CA TYR A 143 0.78 3.87 6.22
C TYR A 143 -0.15 4.51 5.19
N CYS A 144 -1.45 4.57 5.48
CA CYS A 144 -2.44 5.20 4.60
C CYS A 144 -2.23 6.70 4.39
N THR A 145 -1.44 7.35 5.24
CA THR A 145 -1.15 8.79 5.13
C THR A 145 0.22 9.07 4.51
N ILE A 146 1.21 8.21 4.76
CA ILE A 146 2.61 8.44 4.40
C ILE A 146 2.98 7.76 3.07
N LEU A 147 2.52 6.53 2.84
CA LEU A 147 2.91 5.74 1.68
C LEU A 147 2.28 6.19 0.35
N PRO A 148 1.04 6.70 0.30
CA PRO A 148 0.46 7.12 -0.97
C PRO A 148 1.31 8.20 -1.64
N SER A 149 1.78 7.94 -2.85
CA SER A 149 2.68 8.82 -3.64
C SER A 149 4.12 8.93 -3.12
N ALA A 150 4.51 8.15 -2.11
CA ALA A 150 5.92 8.02 -1.73
C ALA A 150 6.69 7.16 -2.75
N THR A 151 7.94 7.52 -3.01
CA THR A 151 8.89 6.66 -3.72
C THR A 151 9.63 5.81 -2.70
N ILE A 152 9.61 4.49 -2.91
CA ILE A 152 10.19 3.53 -1.97
C ILE A 152 11.28 2.70 -2.63
N GLU A 153 12.25 2.31 -1.82
CA GLU A 153 13.08 1.13 -2.03
C GLU A 153 12.32 -0.09 -1.48
N ALA A 154 12.20 -1.14 -2.29
CA ALA A 154 11.50 -2.35 -1.90
C ALA A 154 12.49 -3.49 -1.71
N HIS A 155 12.52 -4.06 -0.51
CA HIS A 155 13.35 -5.21 -0.18
C HIS A 155 12.53 -6.48 -0.23
N PHE A 156 12.94 -7.42 -1.08
CA PHE A 156 12.21 -8.65 -1.31
C PHE A 156 13.13 -9.87 -1.38
N LEU A 157 12.55 -11.04 -1.11
CA LEU A 157 13.19 -12.34 -1.31
C LEU A 157 12.74 -12.93 -2.64
N LEU A 158 13.70 -13.32 -3.47
CA LEU A 158 13.45 -14.14 -4.66
C LEU A 158 13.50 -15.62 -4.28
N ILE A 159 12.36 -16.31 -4.41
CA ILE A 159 12.24 -17.73 -4.13
C ILE A 159 12.01 -18.47 -5.45
N HIS A 160 12.87 -19.43 -5.75
CA HIS A 160 12.74 -20.33 -6.88
C HIS A 160 12.16 -21.68 -6.41
N TYR A 161 11.07 -22.10 -7.04
CA TYR A 161 10.46 -23.41 -6.85
C TYR A 161 10.60 -24.23 -8.12
N ILE A 162 11.02 -25.48 -7.96
CA ILE A 162 11.05 -26.49 -9.01
C ILE A 162 9.83 -27.37 -8.81
N ILE A 163 8.85 -27.25 -9.70
CA ILE A 163 7.59 -27.98 -9.59
C ILE A 163 7.60 -29.09 -10.64
N LYS A 164 7.85 -30.32 -10.19
CA LYS A 164 7.76 -31.52 -11.03
C LYS A 164 6.30 -31.94 -11.15
N ASN A 165 5.83 -32.16 -12.38
CA ASN A 165 4.52 -32.75 -12.63
C ASN A 165 4.73 -34.20 -13.12
N LYS A 166 3.83 -35.11 -12.77
CA LYS A 166 3.86 -36.50 -13.21
C LYS A 166 3.32 -36.69 -14.63
N VAL A 167 2.45 -35.76 -15.07
CA VAL A 167 1.70 -35.88 -16.33
C VAL A 167 2.22 -34.93 -17.41
N THR A 168 2.72 -33.76 -17.02
CA THR A 168 3.33 -32.77 -17.92
C THR A 168 4.78 -32.57 -17.55
N ASP A 169 5.53 -31.90 -18.41
CA ASP A 169 6.83 -31.38 -18.03
C ASP A 169 6.71 -30.49 -16.80
N GLY A 170 7.70 -30.60 -15.91
CA GLY A 170 7.81 -29.72 -14.76
C GLY A 170 8.03 -28.27 -15.19
N TYR A 171 7.92 -27.35 -14.24
CA TYR A 171 8.16 -25.95 -14.51
C TYR A 171 8.89 -25.26 -13.36
N ASN A 172 9.58 -24.19 -13.72
CA ASN A 172 10.27 -23.31 -12.78
C ASN A 172 9.34 -22.14 -12.42
N ALA A 173 9.02 -22.01 -11.14
CA ALA A 173 8.22 -20.92 -10.61
C ALA A 173 9.09 -20.01 -9.75
N PHE A 174 9.14 -18.73 -10.10
CA PHE A 174 9.84 -17.72 -9.32
C PHE A 174 8.83 -16.85 -8.60
N VAL A 175 9.13 -16.49 -7.36
CA VAL A 175 8.25 -15.65 -6.57
C VAL A 175 9.01 -14.64 -5.74
N LEU A 176 8.59 -13.38 -5.82
CA LEU A 176 9.11 -12.29 -5.01
C LEU A 176 8.26 -12.11 -3.76
N THR A 177 8.88 -12.10 -2.60
CA THR A 177 8.20 -11.88 -1.31
C THR A 177 8.72 -10.60 -0.64
N LEU A 178 7.86 -9.60 -0.48
CA LEU A 178 8.19 -8.32 0.13
C LEU A 178 8.38 -8.50 1.64
N TYR A 179 9.51 -8.04 2.17
CA TYR A 179 9.79 -8.10 3.60
C TYR A 179 10.11 -6.74 4.23
N ALA A 180 10.46 -5.71 3.46
CA ALA A 180 10.58 -4.34 3.95
C ALA A 180 10.40 -3.31 2.84
N MET A 181 10.04 -2.10 3.23
CA MET A 181 9.97 -0.91 2.38
C MET A 181 10.75 0.23 3.06
N HIS A 182 11.54 0.98 2.30
CA HIS A 182 12.24 2.15 2.80
C HIS A 182 11.88 3.37 1.95
N ILE A 183 11.47 4.47 2.58
CA ILE A 183 11.05 5.67 1.86
C ILE A 183 12.28 6.47 1.43
N ILE A 184 12.53 6.45 0.11
CA ILE A 184 13.56 7.29 -0.52
C ILE A 184 13.04 8.73 -0.61
N LYS A 185 11.80 8.89 -1.09
CA LYS A 185 11.17 10.21 -1.26
C LYS A 185 9.77 10.16 -0.66
N PRO A 186 9.46 11.01 0.34
CA PRO A 186 8.11 11.06 0.89
C PRO A 186 7.14 11.52 -0.19
N ALA A 187 5.85 11.24 0.02
CA ALA A 187 4.79 11.79 -0.80
C ALA A 187 4.98 13.30 -0.91
N SER A 188 5.09 13.82 -2.13
CA SER A 188 4.97 15.26 -2.32
C SER A 188 3.61 15.63 -1.74
N LEU A 189 3.57 16.54 -0.78
CA LEU A 189 2.31 17.14 -0.36
C LEU A 189 1.74 17.77 -1.62
N VAL A 190 0.83 17.05 -2.28
CA VAL A 190 0.01 17.64 -3.33
C VAL A 190 -0.84 18.62 -2.56
N VAL A 191 -0.34 19.85 -2.41
CA VAL A 191 -1.17 20.97 -2.05
C VAL A 191 -2.28 20.90 -3.07
N PRO A 192 -3.53 20.63 -2.67
CA PRO A 192 -4.59 20.52 -3.64
C PRO A 192 -4.56 21.85 -4.39
N SER A 193 -4.27 21.80 -5.69
CA SER A 193 -4.56 22.91 -6.60
C SER A 193 -6.08 23.02 -6.76
N THR A 194 -6.84 22.82 -5.68
CA THR A 194 -8.17 23.37 -5.59
C THR A 194 -7.97 24.88 -5.58
N PRO A 195 -8.48 25.62 -6.57
CA PRO A 195 -8.46 27.08 -6.49
C PRO A 195 -9.05 27.42 -5.13
N ARG A 196 -8.25 28.11 -4.29
CA ARG A 196 -8.64 28.53 -2.93
C ARG A 196 -10.07 29.02 -3.04
N LYS A 197 -11.04 28.28 -2.48
CA LYS A 197 -12.47 28.65 -2.55
C LYS A 197 -12.53 30.12 -2.19
N ARG A 198 -12.85 30.99 -3.17
CA ARG A 198 -13.15 32.39 -2.85
C ARG A 198 -14.18 32.33 -1.74
N LYS A 199 -14.02 33.14 -0.68
CA LYS A 199 -15.07 33.33 0.31
C LYS A 199 -16.30 33.80 -0.47
N VAL A 200 -17.20 32.87 -0.80
CA VAL A 200 -18.49 33.22 -1.37
C VAL A 200 -19.21 33.90 -0.22
N SER A 201 -19.56 35.16 -0.44
CA SER A 201 -20.38 35.93 0.49
C SER A 201 -21.57 35.07 0.92
N SER A 202 -21.79 34.93 2.23
CA SER A 202 -23.00 34.30 2.78
C SER A 202 -24.24 35.17 2.61
N MET A 203 -24.09 36.39 2.09
CA MET A 203 -25.21 37.27 1.74
C MET A 203 -25.70 36.93 0.34
N SER A 204 -27.02 36.77 0.23
CA SER A 204 -27.71 36.69 -1.06
C SER A 204 -27.42 37.97 -1.87
N PRO A 205 -27.15 37.87 -3.19
CA PRO A 205 -26.92 39.03 -4.04
C PRO A 205 -28.14 39.95 -4.19
N ILE A 206 -29.29 39.56 -3.62
CA ILE A 206 -30.56 40.29 -3.70
C ILE A 206 -30.81 41.12 -2.43
N THR A 207 -30.03 40.92 -1.35
CA THR A 207 -30.26 41.67 -0.11
C THR A 207 -29.67 43.07 -0.24
N LEU A 208 -30.52 44.04 -0.57
CA LEU A 208 -30.16 45.46 -0.56
C LEU A 208 -29.63 45.86 0.83
N PRO A 209 -28.56 46.67 0.91
CA PRO A 209 -27.99 47.07 2.19
C PRO A 209 -28.99 47.92 2.96
N VAL A 210 -29.58 47.36 4.01
CA VAL A 210 -30.40 48.12 4.95
C VAL A 210 -29.47 49.05 5.72
N LYS A 211 -29.54 50.33 5.37
CA LYS A 211 -28.80 51.43 6.01
C LYS A 211 -29.16 51.46 7.50
N LYS A 212 -28.29 50.92 8.36
CA LYS A 212 -28.46 50.99 9.82
C LYS A 212 -28.39 52.46 10.24
N ARG A 213 -29.56 53.05 10.53
CA ARG A 213 -29.68 54.36 11.17
C ARG A 213 -29.30 54.17 12.64
N CYS A 214 -28.11 54.63 13.00
CA CYS A 214 -27.63 54.65 14.39
C CYS A 214 -28.48 55.66 15.17
N LEU A 215 -29.37 55.17 16.03
CA LEU A 215 -30.06 55.99 17.02
C LEU A 215 -29.08 56.28 18.15
N GLN A 216 -28.62 57.53 18.23
CA GLN A 216 -27.88 58.04 19.37
C GLN A 216 -28.85 58.19 20.54
N SER A 217 -28.67 57.37 21.57
CA SER A 217 -29.31 57.53 22.87
C SER A 217 -28.53 58.58 23.67
N SER A 218 -29.07 59.79 23.80
CA SER A 218 -28.63 60.79 24.77
C SER A 218 -29.05 60.38 26.18
N SER A 219 -28.09 60.19 27.09
CA SER A 219 -28.33 60.02 28.54
C SER A 219 -28.07 61.34 29.26
N PRO A 220 -28.93 61.80 30.20
CA PRO A 220 -28.64 62.96 31.02
C PRO A 220 -27.84 62.56 32.28
N SER A 221 -26.81 63.34 32.57
CA SER A 221 -26.01 63.29 33.80
C SER A 221 -26.75 63.93 34.97
N PRO A 222 -26.77 63.34 36.19
CA PRO A 222 -27.26 64.02 37.37
C PRO A 222 -26.14 64.77 38.11
N SER A 223 -26.61 65.78 38.83
CA SER A 223 -25.96 66.85 39.57
C SER A 223 -24.98 66.43 40.67
N LYS A 224 -23.98 67.30 40.85
CA LYS A 224 -23.01 67.37 41.96
C LYS A 224 -23.68 67.61 43.32
N LYS A 225 -23.06 67.04 44.36
CA LYS A 225 -22.83 67.69 45.66
C LYS A 225 -21.33 67.86 45.83
#